data_AF-A0A7J7P1H1-F1
#
_entry.id   AF-A0A7J7P1H1-F1
#
_cell.length_a   1.000
_cell.length_b   1.000
_cell.length_c   1.000
_cell.angle_alpha   90.00
_cell.angle_beta   90.00
_cell.angle_gamma   90.00
#
_symmetry.space_group_name_H-M   'P 1'
#
loop_
_entity.id
_entity.type
_entity.pdbx_description
1 polymer ?
#
loop_
_entity_poly.entity_id
_entity_poly.type
_entity_poly.pdbx_seq_one_letter_code
_entity_poly.pdbx_strand_id
1 'polypeptide(L)'
;MIQLLFTLIFTEMLLIMIFSFKTPLRKLAILGLDRVKQGRGPVMIKTVAGTIFVVMLSSFYSMMDIQNRTVESGVVNPTDQVLMGNHLLEASLMGFSLFLALMIDRLHHYIRELRLLRKSMEAVRKDRISEEGQNPEDIKALEKESARIKAKIEKLKAQNEIKVKKAKVEAIQ
;
A
#
# COMPACT_ATOMS: atom_id res chain seq x y z
N MET A 1 -6.46 -31.71 -10.72
CA MET A 1 -5.58 -30.53 -10.63
C MET A 1 -6.24 -29.27 -11.19
N ILE A 2 -6.77 -29.30 -12.41
CA ILE A 2 -7.34 -28.13 -13.12
C ILE A 2 -8.39 -27.35 -12.29
N GLN A 3 -9.35 -28.01 -11.63
CA GLN A 3 -10.35 -27.32 -10.79
C GLN A 3 -9.74 -26.55 -9.61
N LEU A 4 -8.67 -27.09 -9.00
CA LEU A 4 -7.94 -26.41 -7.92
C LEU A 4 -7.22 -25.18 -8.46
N LEU A 5 -6.57 -25.29 -9.63
CA LEU A 5 -5.92 -24.16 -10.30
C LEU A 5 -6.92 -23.06 -10.65
N PHE A 6 -8.10 -23.42 -11.16
CA PHE A 6 -9.18 -22.45 -11.42
C PHE A 6 -9.63 -21.73 -10.14
N THR A 7 -9.83 -22.47 -9.05
CA THR A 7 -10.23 -21.88 -7.76
C THR A 7 -9.14 -20.97 -7.19
N LEU A 8 -7.87 -21.36 -7.36
CA LEU A 8 -6.71 -20.56 -6.97
C LEU A 8 -6.67 -19.25 -7.76
N ILE A 9 -6.75 -19.31 -9.09
CA ILE A 9 -6.77 -18.12 -9.96
C ILE A 9 -7.96 -17.23 -9.62
N PHE A 10 -9.13 -17.80 -9.37
CA PHE A 10 -10.31 -17.02 -8.98
C PHE A 10 -10.06 -16.27 -7.67
N THR A 11 -9.42 -16.91 -6.70
CA THR A 11 -9.05 -16.29 -5.42
C THR A 11 -8.01 -15.18 -5.62
N GLU A 12 -7.00 -15.40 -6.46
CA GLU A 12 -5.98 -14.40 -6.80
C GLU A 12 -6.59 -13.18 -7.51
N MET A 13 -7.48 -13.42 -8.48
CA MET A 13 -8.22 -12.38 -9.19
C MET A 13 -9.09 -11.56 -8.24
N LEU A 14 -9.78 -12.23 -7.31
CA LEU A 14 -10.61 -11.58 -6.30
C LEU A 14 -9.76 -10.72 -5.35
N LEU A 15 -8.58 -11.21 -4.96
CA LEU A 15 -7.57 -10.46 -4.21
C LEU A 15 -7.11 -9.19 -4.95
N ILE A 16 -6.80 -9.31 -6.24
CA ILE A 16 -6.40 -8.19 -7.10
C ILE A 16 -7.55 -7.19 -7.25
N MET A 17 -8.79 -7.67 -7.41
CA MET A 17 -9.98 -6.83 -7.51
C MET A 17 -10.18 -6.01 -6.22
N ILE A 18 -10.10 -6.66 -5.05
CA ILE A 18 -10.13 -5.97 -3.75
C ILE A 18 -9.02 -4.92 -3.65
N PHE A 19 -7.86 -5.20 -4.22
CA PHE A 19 -6.74 -4.27 -4.25
C PHE A 19 -6.98 -3.04 -5.13
N SER A 20 -7.64 -3.24 -6.28
CA SER A 20 -7.93 -2.19 -7.25
C SER A 20 -8.90 -1.14 -6.70
N PHE A 21 -9.90 -1.56 -5.92
CA PHE A 21 -10.85 -0.63 -5.32
C PHE A 21 -10.22 0.22 -4.18
N LYS A 22 -10.55 1.52 -4.16
CA LYS A 22 -10.23 2.44 -3.05
C LYS A 22 -11.21 2.23 -1.88
N THR A 23 -11.34 1.00 -1.39
CA THR A 23 -12.32 0.63 -0.36
C THR A 23 -11.65 0.26 0.97
N PRO A 24 -12.38 0.32 2.11
CA PRO A 24 -11.89 -0.15 3.41
C PRO A 24 -11.48 -1.63 3.40
N LEU A 25 -11.94 -2.42 2.42
CA LEU A 25 -11.52 -3.80 2.16
C LEU A 25 -10.02 -3.93 1.89
N ARG A 26 -9.37 -2.86 1.39
CA ARG A 26 -7.92 -2.80 1.28
C ARG A 26 -7.26 -3.01 2.65
N LYS A 27 -7.79 -2.45 3.74
CA LYS A 27 -7.23 -2.68 5.09
C LYS A 27 -7.36 -4.15 5.51
N LEU A 28 -8.46 -4.82 5.17
CA LEU A 28 -8.69 -6.24 5.45
C LEU A 28 -7.74 -7.14 4.64
N ALA A 29 -7.63 -6.91 3.34
CA ALA A 29 -6.70 -7.64 2.48
C ALA A 29 -5.25 -7.49 2.97
N ILE A 30 -4.88 -6.29 3.42
CA ILE A 30 -3.55 -6.01 3.98
C ILE A 30 -3.35 -6.73 5.31
N LEU A 31 -4.32 -6.69 6.22
CA LEU A 31 -4.25 -7.38 7.51
C LEU A 31 -4.14 -8.90 7.32
N GLY A 32 -4.90 -9.45 6.37
CA GLY A 32 -4.85 -10.86 6.00
C GLY A 32 -3.48 -11.26 5.46
N LEU A 33 -2.94 -10.48 4.51
CA LEU A 33 -1.61 -10.73 3.97
C LEU A 33 -0.50 -10.56 5.01
N ASP A 34 -0.59 -9.58 5.92
CA ASP A 34 0.38 -9.39 6.99
C ASP A 34 0.38 -10.60 7.92
N ARG A 35 -0.80 -11.11 8.30
CA ARG A 35 -0.93 -12.30 9.16
C ARG A 35 -0.34 -13.55 8.52
N VAL A 36 -0.51 -13.73 7.20
CA VAL A 36 0.09 -14.85 6.45
C VAL A 36 1.63 -14.74 6.37
N LYS A 37 2.18 -13.52 6.34
CA LYS A 37 3.62 -13.27 6.18
C LYS A 37 4.39 -12.98 7.48
N GLN A 38 3.74 -12.85 8.65
CA GLN A 38 4.38 -12.45 9.91
C GLN A 38 5.27 -13.54 10.55
N GLY A 39 5.29 -14.76 10.01
CA GLY A 39 6.12 -15.88 10.50
C GLY A 39 7.13 -16.41 9.48
N ARG A 40 7.30 -17.74 9.43
CA ARG A 40 8.11 -18.46 8.44
C ARG A 40 7.55 -18.41 7.00
N GLY A 41 6.50 -17.64 6.77
CA GLY A 41 5.77 -17.52 5.50
C GLY A 41 6.64 -17.20 4.27
N PRO A 42 7.63 -16.29 4.34
CA PRO A 42 8.47 -15.99 3.18
C PRO A 42 9.30 -17.18 2.68
N VAL A 43 9.75 -18.06 3.59
CA VAL A 43 10.54 -19.25 3.23
C VAL A 43 9.64 -20.31 2.60
N MET A 44 8.44 -20.49 3.16
CA MET A 44 7.45 -21.43 2.64
C MET A 44 6.96 -21.00 1.24
N ILE A 45 6.66 -19.72 1.02
CA ILE A 45 6.23 -19.23 -0.30
C ILE A 45 7.31 -19.45 -1.36
N LYS A 46 8.58 -19.20 -1.03
CA LYS A 46 9.71 -19.43 -1.97
C LYS A 46 9.88 -20.91 -2.35
N THR A 47 9.75 -21.80 -1.38
CA THR A 47 9.87 -23.26 -1.62
C THR A 47 8.68 -23.82 -2.40
N VAL A 48 7.46 -23.35 -2.10
CA VAL A 48 6.24 -23.71 -2.85
C VAL A 48 6.31 -23.17 -4.28
N ALA A 49 6.73 -21.92 -4.47
CA ALA A 49 6.91 -21.35 -5.82
C ALA A 49 7.97 -22.13 -6.62
N GLY A 50 9.09 -22.50 -6.00
CA GLY A 50 10.12 -23.29 -6.64
C GLY A 50 9.65 -24.69 -7.04
N THR A 51 8.88 -25.36 -6.18
CA THR A 51 8.32 -26.70 -6.51
C THR A 51 7.30 -26.63 -7.65
N ILE A 52 6.38 -25.66 -7.64
CA ILE A 52 5.43 -25.48 -8.75
C ILE A 52 6.18 -25.13 -10.04
N PHE A 53 7.24 -24.32 -9.97
CA PHE A 53 8.06 -23.99 -11.15
C PHE A 53 8.75 -25.22 -11.75
N VAL A 54 9.30 -26.11 -10.92
CA VAL A 54 9.89 -27.38 -11.37
C VAL A 54 8.85 -28.31 -11.99
N VAL A 55 7.67 -28.43 -11.37
CA VAL A 55 6.54 -29.22 -11.92
C VAL A 55 6.06 -28.66 -13.25
N MET A 56 6.02 -27.32 -13.39
CA MET A 56 5.70 -26.66 -14.65
C MET A 56 6.74 -27.03 -15.73
N LEU A 57 8.03 -26.93 -15.44
CA LEU A 57 9.09 -27.34 -16.37
C LEU A 57 8.98 -28.81 -16.78
N SER A 58 8.69 -29.71 -15.84
CA SER A 58 8.45 -31.13 -16.14
C SER A 58 7.26 -31.35 -17.09
N SER A 59 6.22 -30.54 -16.95
CA SER A 59 5.06 -30.56 -17.85
C SER A 59 5.44 -30.08 -19.27
N PHE A 60 6.27 -29.05 -19.39
CA PHE A 60 6.83 -28.61 -20.67
C PHE A 60 7.70 -29.68 -21.34
N TYR A 61 8.58 -30.34 -20.57
CA TYR A 61 9.40 -31.44 -21.09
C TYR A 61 8.55 -32.60 -21.60
N SER A 62 7.49 -32.96 -20.89
CA SER A 62 6.57 -34.03 -21.29
C SER A 62 5.84 -33.69 -22.59
N MET A 63 5.44 -32.42 -22.78
CA MET A 63 4.87 -31.97 -24.05
C MET A 63 5.88 -32.02 -25.21
N MET A 64 7.13 -31.61 -24.96
CA MET A 64 8.21 -31.71 -25.95
C MET A 64 8.51 -33.16 -26.34
N ASP A 65 8.48 -34.09 -25.40
CA ASP A 65 8.65 -35.53 -25.66
C ASP A 65 7.52 -36.09 -26.52
N ILE A 66 6.26 -35.72 -26.21
CA ILE A 66 5.08 -36.12 -27.00
C ILE A 66 5.15 -35.53 -28.42
N GLN A 67 5.54 -34.27 -28.56
CA GLN A 67 5.74 -33.65 -29.88
C GLN A 67 6.86 -34.31 -30.67
N ASN A 68 8.02 -34.57 -30.06
CA ASN A 68 9.14 -35.25 -30.72
C ASN A 68 8.74 -36.65 -31.18
N ARG A 69 8.07 -37.44 -30.33
CA ARG A 69 7.54 -38.77 -30.71
C ARG A 69 6.51 -38.70 -31.84
N THR A 70 5.68 -37.66 -31.87
CA THR A 70 4.67 -37.45 -32.93
C THR A 70 5.32 -37.09 -34.26
N VAL A 71 6.37 -36.25 -34.24
CA VAL A 71 7.16 -35.91 -35.43
C VAL A 71 7.94 -37.12 -35.95
N GLU A 72 8.42 -37.99 -35.07
CA GLU A 72 9.20 -39.18 -35.41
C GLU A 72 8.34 -40.37 -35.88
N SER A 73 7.12 -40.53 -35.36
CA SER A 73 6.19 -41.62 -35.74
C SER A 73 5.16 -41.26 -36.81
N GLY A 74 4.92 -39.98 -37.12
CA GLY A 74 4.03 -39.52 -38.20
C GLY A 74 2.54 -39.88 -38.06
N VAL A 75 2.14 -40.56 -36.97
CA VAL A 75 0.76 -41.01 -36.71
C VAL A 75 0.26 -40.28 -35.47
N VAL A 76 -0.71 -39.39 -35.67
CA VAL A 76 -1.34 -38.62 -34.60
C VAL A 76 -2.44 -39.47 -33.99
N ASN A 77 -2.18 -40.06 -32.82
CA ASN A 77 -3.20 -40.81 -32.10
C ASN A 77 -4.20 -39.81 -31.48
N PRO A 78 -5.53 -39.92 -31.71
CA PRO A 78 -6.51 -38.97 -31.18
C PRO A 78 -6.48 -38.84 -29.65
N THR A 79 -6.06 -39.89 -28.94
CA THR A 79 -5.88 -39.88 -27.48
C THR A 79 -4.71 -38.97 -27.04
N ASP A 80 -3.62 -38.95 -27.80
CA ASP A 80 -2.43 -38.13 -27.48
C ASP A 80 -2.70 -36.64 -27.70
N GLN A 81 -3.59 -36.31 -28.65
CA GLN A 81 -4.00 -34.93 -28.90
C GLN A 81 -4.77 -34.35 -27.70
N VAL A 82 -5.65 -35.14 -27.08
CA VAL A 82 -6.39 -34.74 -25.88
C VAL A 82 -5.47 -34.65 -24.66
N LEU A 83 -4.54 -35.61 -24.51
CA LEU A 83 -3.58 -35.62 -23.41
C LEU A 83 -2.64 -34.41 -23.48
N MET A 84 -2.15 -34.09 -24.67
CA MET A 84 -1.32 -32.91 -24.92
C MET A 84 -2.08 -31.60 -24.64
N GLY A 85 -3.36 -31.51 -25.03
CA GLY A 85 -4.21 -30.37 -24.69
C GLY A 85 -4.41 -30.19 -23.18
N ASN A 86 -4.59 -31.28 -22.44
CA ASN A 86 -4.71 -31.24 -20.98
C ASN A 86 -3.42 -30.80 -20.30
N HIS A 87 -2.27 -31.34 -20.71
CA HIS A 87 -0.97 -30.91 -20.16
C HIS A 87 -0.65 -29.45 -20.50
N LEU A 88 -1.02 -28.99 -21.70
CA LEU A 88 -0.89 -27.58 -22.09
C LEU A 88 -1.75 -26.67 -21.20
N LEU A 89 -3.01 -27.05 -21.01
CA LEU A 89 -3.94 -26.28 -20.19
C LEU A 89 -3.47 -26.26 -18.73
N GLU A 90 -3.02 -27.38 -18.19
CA GLU A 90 -2.51 -27.48 -16.83
C GLU A 90 -1.21 -26.67 -16.64
N ALA A 91 -0.25 -26.77 -17.55
CA ALA A 91 1.01 -26.02 -17.49
C ALA A 91 0.78 -24.51 -17.61
N SER A 92 -0.08 -24.08 -18.53
CA SER A 92 -0.43 -22.67 -18.70
C SER A 92 -1.17 -22.10 -17.47
N LEU A 93 -2.10 -22.85 -16.89
CA LEU A 93 -2.78 -22.48 -15.64
C LEU A 93 -1.80 -22.38 -14.47
N MET A 94 -0.89 -23.35 -14.30
CA MET A 94 0.15 -23.30 -13.27
C MET A 94 1.07 -22.08 -13.44
N GLY A 95 1.50 -21.80 -14.66
CA GLY A 95 2.31 -20.62 -14.98
C GLY A 95 1.58 -19.31 -14.67
N PHE A 96 0.29 -19.24 -15.01
CA PHE A 96 -0.54 -18.07 -14.74
C PHE A 96 -0.74 -17.85 -13.23
N SER A 97 -1.04 -18.90 -12.47
CA SER A 97 -1.11 -18.82 -11.00
C SER A 97 0.21 -18.38 -10.38
N LEU A 98 1.34 -18.94 -10.81
CA LEU A 98 2.66 -18.51 -10.34
C LEU A 98 2.91 -17.03 -10.62
N PHE A 99 2.57 -16.56 -11.81
CA PHE A 99 2.71 -15.15 -12.18
C PHE A 99 1.85 -14.24 -11.29
N LEU A 100 0.58 -14.59 -11.08
CA LEU A 100 -0.33 -13.83 -10.21
C LEU A 100 0.16 -13.83 -8.76
N ALA A 101 0.61 -14.97 -8.24
CA ALA A 101 1.18 -15.07 -6.90
C ALA A 101 2.41 -14.15 -6.72
N LEU A 102 3.31 -14.09 -7.71
CA LEU A 102 4.45 -13.17 -7.71
C LEU A 102 4.03 -11.70 -7.80
N MET A 103 3.01 -11.39 -8.61
CA MET A 103 2.46 -10.05 -8.71
C MET A 103 1.86 -9.59 -7.37
N ILE A 104 1.15 -10.49 -6.67
CA ILE A 104 0.61 -10.26 -5.33
C ILE A 104 1.75 -10.08 -4.31
N ASP A 105 2.83 -10.86 -4.42
CA ASP A 105 4.01 -10.72 -3.56
C ASP A 105 4.66 -9.33 -3.68
N ARG A 106 4.81 -8.83 -4.91
CA ARG A 106 5.32 -7.47 -5.18
C ARG A 106 4.35 -6.41 -4.69
N LEU A 107 3.05 -6.55 -4.94
CA LEU A 107 2.02 -5.64 -4.41
C LEU A 107 2.10 -5.58 -2.88
N HIS A 108 2.25 -6.73 -2.20
CA HIS A 108 2.45 -6.79 -0.75
C HIS A 108 3.63 -5.96 -0.27
N HIS A 109 4.77 -6.11 -0.95
CA HIS A 109 5.98 -5.37 -0.61
C HIS A 109 5.75 -3.85 -0.71
N TYR A 110 5.17 -3.39 -1.82
CA TYR A 110 4.82 -1.97 -2.01
C TYR A 110 3.88 -1.45 -0.92
N ILE A 111 2.91 -2.26 -0.50
CA ILE A 111 1.98 -1.85 0.56
C ILE A 111 2.66 -1.73 1.92
N ARG A 112 3.58 -2.65 2.23
CA ARG A 112 4.33 -2.63 3.47
C ARG A 112 5.19 -1.37 3.55
N GLU A 113 5.84 -1.00 2.46
CA GLU A 113 6.58 0.27 2.35
C GLU A 113 5.67 1.49 2.55
N LEU A 114 4.52 1.55 1.87
CA LEU A 114 3.54 2.63 2.05
C LEU A 114 3.05 2.75 3.50
N ARG A 115 2.96 1.64 4.24
CA ARG A 115 2.57 1.64 5.66
C ARG A 115 3.69 2.16 6.57
N LEU A 116 4.95 1.82 6.28
CA LEU A 116 6.10 2.36 7.02
C LEU A 116 6.17 3.87 6.83
N LEU A 117 5.99 4.36 5.60
CA LEU A 117 5.93 5.79 5.31
C LEU A 117 4.75 6.48 6.02
N ARG A 118 3.58 5.85 6.06
CA ARG A 118 2.44 6.43 6.78
C ARG A 118 2.68 6.46 8.30
N LYS A 119 3.28 5.41 8.87
CA LYS A 119 3.65 5.39 10.29
C LYS A 119 4.73 6.41 10.63
N SER A 120 5.74 6.59 9.77
CA SER A 120 6.77 7.61 9.99
C SER A 120 6.20 9.02 9.82
N MET A 121 5.28 9.24 8.87
CA MET A 121 4.57 10.52 8.75
C MET A 121 3.64 10.78 9.94
N GLU A 122 2.94 9.76 10.45
CA GLU A 122 2.11 9.87 11.66
C GLU A 122 2.97 10.10 12.91
N ALA A 123 4.14 9.48 13.01
CA ALA A 123 5.12 9.74 14.09
C ALA A 123 5.67 11.17 13.99
N VAL A 124 6.12 11.61 12.81
CA VAL A 124 6.55 13.00 12.58
C VAL A 124 5.41 13.98 12.83
N ARG A 125 4.16 13.65 12.50
CA ARG A 125 3.00 14.48 12.79
C ARG A 125 2.69 14.50 14.29
N LYS A 126 2.82 13.38 15.00
CA LYS A 126 2.59 13.29 16.44
C LYS A 126 3.71 13.98 17.22
N ASP A 127 4.96 13.85 16.79
CA ASP A 127 6.10 14.58 17.33
C ASP A 127 5.94 16.07 17.08
N ARG A 128 5.48 16.48 15.87
CA ARG A 128 5.08 17.88 15.65
C ARG A 128 3.94 18.32 16.54
N ILE A 129 2.91 17.49 16.79
CA ILE A 129 1.82 17.84 17.72
C ILE A 129 2.29 17.84 19.18
N SER A 130 3.31 17.06 19.54
CA SER A 130 3.92 17.03 20.86
C SER A 130 4.93 18.16 21.08
N GLU A 131 5.67 18.58 20.06
CA GLU A 131 6.54 19.77 20.09
C GLU A 131 5.74 21.07 19.89
N GLU A 132 4.65 21.02 19.13
CA GLU A 132 3.57 22.01 19.09
C GLU A 132 2.60 21.78 20.25
N GLY A 133 3.12 21.29 21.38
CA GLY A 133 2.57 21.53 22.70
C GLY A 133 2.72 23.01 23.08
N GLN A 134 2.24 23.93 22.25
CA GLN A 134 1.63 25.13 22.79
C GLN A 134 0.39 24.64 23.52
N ASN A 135 0.53 24.42 24.84
CA ASN A 135 -0.57 24.10 25.73
C ASN A 135 -1.74 25.05 25.35
N PRO A 136 -2.96 24.58 25.10
CA PRO A 136 -4.09 25.46 24.75
C PRO A 136 -4.32 26.59 25.78
N GLU A 137 -3.74 26.44 26.97
CA GLU A 137 -3.65 27.47 28.01
C GLU A 137 -2.64 28.58 27.67
N ASP A 138 -1.49 28.28 27.07
CA ASP A 138 -0.47 29.25 26.66
C ASP A 138 -0.96 30.07 25.46
N ILE A 139 -1.67 29.46 24.51
CA ILE A 139 -2.29 30.18 23.39
C ILE A 139 -3.35 31.15 23.92
N LYS A 140 -4.19 30.71 24.88
CA LYS A 140 -5.18 31.59 25.53
C LYS A 140 -4.53 32.66 26.40
N ALA A 141 -3.39 32.37 27.03
CA ALA A 141 -2.64 33.35 27.82
C ALA A 141 -2.01 34.41 26.92
N LEU A 142 -1.37 34.00 25.83
CA LEU A 142 -0.79 34.88 24.82
C LEU A 142 -1.85 35.73 24.12
N GLU A 143 -3.03 35.16 23.83
CA GLU A 143 -4.15 35.90 23.26
C GLU A 143 -4.68 36.97 24.24
N LYS A 144 -4.83 36.64 25.53
CA LYS A 144 -5.18 37.61 26.58
C LYS A 144 -4.11 38.70 26.75
N GLU A 145 -2.83 38.35 26.71
CA GLU A 145 -1.75 39.32 26.79
C GLU A 145 -1.73 40.25 25.57
N SER A 146 -1.92 39.72 24.37
CA SER A 146 -2.01 40.51 23.15
C SER A 146 -3.17 41.51 23.19
N ALA A 147 -4.33 41.11 23.71
CA ALA A 147 -5.49 41.98 23.89
C ALA A 147 -5.20 43.09 24.92
N ARG A 148 -4.53 42.73 26.03
CA ARG A 148 -4.14 43.69 27.08
C ARG A 148 -3.11 44.69 26.57
N ILE A 149 -2.13 44.24 25.79
CA ILE A 149 -1.11 45.10 25.17
C ILE A 149 -1.75 46.02 24.14
N LYS A 150 -2.65 45.52 23.29
CA LYS A 150 -3.37 46.32 22.30
C LYS A 150 -4.21 47.42 22.95
N ALA A 151 -4.92 47.11 24.04
CA ALA A 151 -5.67 48.10 24.81
C ALA A 151 -4.77 49.16 25.47
N LYS A 152 -3.58 48.78 25.95
CA LYS A 152 -2.58 49.75 26.46
C LYS A 152 -2.05 50.65 25.35
N ILE A 153 -1.78 50.12 24.16
CA ILE A 153 -1.32 50.89 23.01
C ILE A 153 -2.37 51.92 22.60
N GLU A 154 -3.65 51.55 22.52
CA GLU A 154 -4.72 52.52 22.20
C GLU A 154 -4.86 53.61 23.26
N LYS A 155 -4.82 53.26 24.56
CA LYS A 155 -4.85 54.25 25.64
C LYS A 155 -3.66 55.22 25.57
N LEU A 156 -2.45 54.71 25.35
CA LEU A 156 -1.25 55.54 25.22
C LEU A 156 -1.30 56.41 23.97
N LYS A 157 -1.85 55.90 22.85
CA LYS A 157 -2.05 56.67 21.62
C LYS A 157 -3.04 57.83 21.85
N ALA A 158 -4.18 57.56 22.49
CA ALA A 158 -5.15 58.60 22.85
C ALA A 158 -4.56 59.63 23.82
N GLN A 159 -3.79 59.19 24.82
CA GLN A 159 -3.11 60.09 25.76
C GLN A 159 -2.07 60.97 25.05
N ASN A 160 -1.32 60.42 24.10
CA ASN A 160 -0.37 61.17 23.29
C ASN A 160 -1.08 62.15 22.34
N GLU A 161 -2.19 61.78 21.70
CA GLU A 161 -2.97 62.72 20.88
C GLU A 161 -3.53 63.88 21.71
N ILE A 162 -4.00 63.61 22.94
CA ILE A 162 -4.45 64.66 23.87
C ILE A 162 -3.28 65.56 24.28
N LYS A 163 -2.11 65.00 24.60
CA LYS A 163 -0.91 65.78 24.92
C LYS A 163 -0.41 66.61 23.73
N VAL A 164 -0.45 66.09 22.52
CA VAL A 164 -0.11 66.82 21.29
C VAL A 164 -1.10 67.96 21.05
N LYS A 165 -2.41 67.73 21.27
CA LYS A 165 -3.41 68.79 21.18
C LYS A 165 -3.19 69.87 22.25
N LYS A 166 -2.88 69.48 23.49
CA LYS A 166 -2.56 70.43 24.57
C LYS A 166 -1.29 71.24 24.29
N ALA A 167 -0.22 70.59 23.85
CA ALA A 167 1.03 71.26 23.47
C ALA A 167 0.85 72.21 22.26
N LYS A 168 -0.05 71.88 21.33
CA LYS A 168 -0.42 72.79 20.22
C LYS A 168 -1.26 73.98 20.69
N VAL A 169 -2.07 73.82 21.72
CA VAL A 169 -2.86 74.92 22.32
C VAL A 169 -1.97 75.83 23.17
N GLU A 170 -1.00 75.27 23.90
CA GLU A 170 -0.04 76.03 24.70
C GLU A 170 1.03 76.74 23.84
N ALA A 171 1.32 76.29 22.62
CA ALA A 171 2.26 76.94 21.70
C ALA A 171 1.66 78.09 20.86
N ILE A 172 0.34 78.34 20.99
CA ILE A 172 -0.39 79.42 20.28
C ILE A 172 -0.72 80.59 21.23
N GLN A 173 -0.33 80.49 22.50
CA GLN A 173 -0.48 81.55 23.51
C GLN A 173 0.89 82.18 23.83
#